data_AF-A0A016CTM5-F1
#
_entry.id   AF-A0A016CTM5-F1
#
_cell.length_a   1.000
_cell.length_b   1.000
_cell.length_c   1.000
_cell.angle_alpha   90.00
_cell.angle_beta   90.00
_cell.angle_gamma   90.00
#
_symmetry.space_group_name_H-M   'P 1'
#
loop_
_entity.id
_entity.type
_entity.pdbx_description
1 polymer ?
#
loop_
_entity_poly.entity_id
_entity_poly.type
_entity_poly.pdbx_seq_one_letter_code
_entity_poly.pdbx_strand_id
1 'polypeptide(L)'
;MTLSEEVASLQRAAHDLMYLGMDGSPIYSDDLSRRNNEVYRLTTTLYNSGVKGSTVEEQASVCLALLMGYNASFIDHGEKREHVQKILDRCWDILDTLPASLLKLRLLTACYGEVFDEPLADEARTIIASWDSVSLTTEQQEAINEFQTVVDNPYPWEYVEE
;
A
#
# COMPACT_ATOMS: atom_id res chain seq x y z
N MET A 1 -0.69 17.30 15.18
CA MET A 1 -1.20 16.20 14.35
C MET A 1 -0.74 14.92 15.01
N THR A 2 -1.62 13.95 15.18
CA THR A 2 -1.28 12.65 15.77
C THR A 2 -0.71 11.72 14.70
N LEU A 3 0.05 10.70 15.09
CA LEU A 3 0.60 9.71 14.15
C LEU A 3 -0.50 9.06 13.29
N SER A 4 -1.65 8.75 13.91
CA SER A 4 -2.80 8.17 13.20
C SER A 4 -3.36 9.11 12.13
N GLU A 5 -3.42 10.42 12.41
CA GLU A 5 -3.85 11.42 11.43
C GLU A 5 -2.87 11.53 10.25
N GLU A 6 -1.56 11.49 10.52
CA GLU A 6 -0.52 11.55 9.49
C GLU A 6 -0.58 10.31 8.58
N VAL A 7 -0.67 9.13 9.18
CA VAL A 7 -0.80 7.84 8.48
C VAL A 7 -2.07 7.82 7.62
N ALA A 8 -3.22 8.17 8.19
CA ALA A 8 -4.49 8.18 7.47
C ALA A 8 -4.51 9.22 6.34
N SER A 9 -3.85 10.36 6.53
CA SER A 9 -3.72 11.40 5.49
C SER A 9 -2.86 10.92 4.34
N LEU A 10 -1.72 10.26 4.64
CA LEU A 10 -0.85 9.70 3.60
C LEU A 10 -1.54 8.56 2.85
N GLN A 11 -2.18 7.62 3.53
CA GLN A 11 -2.90 6.52 2.89
C GLN A 11 -3.99 7.03 1.95
N ARG A 12 -4.77 8.03 2.39
CA ARG A 12 -5.80 8.65 1.55
C ARG A 12 -5.19 9.36 0.34
N ALA A 13 -4.16 10.17 0.54
CA ALA A 13 -3.53 10.90 -0.55
C ALA A 13 -2.89 9.95 -1.59
N ALA A 14 -2.24 8.88 -1.13
CA ALA A 14 -1.68 7.86 -2.01
C ALA A 14 -2.78 7.12 -2.79
N HIS A 15 -3.85 6.70 -2.11
CA HIS A 15 -5.00 6.07 -2.73
C HIS A 15 -5.65 6.99 -3.79
N ASP A 16 -5.94 8.24 -3.46
CA ASP A 16 -6.53 9.23 -4.38
C ASP A 16 -5.65 9.48 -5.62
N LEU A 17 -4.33 9.34 -5.49
CA LEU A 17 -3.38 9.48 -6.60
C LEU A 17 -3.36 8.22 -7.49
N MET A 18 -3.36 7.03 -6.89
CA MET A 18 -3.36 5.75 -7.62
C MET A 18 -4.64 5.54 -8.43
N TYR A 19 -5.79 6.00 -7.93
CA TYR A 19 -7.09 5.86 -8.59
C TYR A 19 -7.48 7.10 -9.43
N LEU A 20 -6.56 8.05 -9.64
CA LEU A 20 -6.85 9.26 -10.38
C LEU A 20 -7.23 8.95 -11.84
N GLY A 21 -8.42 9.37 -12.26
CA GLY A 21 -8.91 9.19 -13.62
C GLY A 21 -9.59 7.84 -13.89
N MET A 22 -9.68 6.94 -12.89
CA MET A 22 -10.45 5.69 -12.99
C MET A 22 -11.95 5.93 -13.13
N ASP A 23 -12.44 7.13 -12.77
CA ASP A 23 -13.82 7.57 -12.90
C ASP A 23 -14.17 8.13 -14.30
N GLY A 24 -13.21 8.15 -15.23
CA GLY A 24 -13.37 8.73 -16.56
C GLY A 24 -13.25 10.26 -16.61
N SER A 25 -12.89 10.90 -15.49
CA SER A 25 -12.64 12.34 -15.44
C SER A 25 -11.33 12.72 -16.14
N PRO A 26 -11.24 13.87 -16.81
CA PRO A 26 -9.98 14.35 -17.40
C PRO A 26 -8.90 14.57 -16.35
N ILE A 27 -7.71 14.03 -16.59
CA ILE A 27 -6.53 14.26 -15.73
C ILE A 27 -5.84 15.55 -16.18
N TYR A 28 -5.87 16.57 -15.32
CA TYR A 28 -5.13 17.82 -15.54
C TYR A 28 -3.72 17.71 -14.96
N SER A 29 -2.71 18.08 -15.75
CA SER A 29 -1.30 18.02 -15.36
C SER A 29 -1.01 18.77 -14.05
N ASP A 30 -1.63 19.93 -13.84
CA ASP A 30 -1.42 20.74 -12.65
C ASP A 30 -1.97 20.06 -11.38
N ASP A 31 -3.14 19.40 -11.48
CA ASP A 31 -3.72 18.65 -10.37
C ASP A 31 -2.90 17.40 -10.07
N LEU A 32 -2.52 16.64 -11.11
CA LEU A 32 -1.67 15.47 -10.97
C LEU A 32 -0.34 15.84 -10.30
N SER A 33 0.32 16.89 -10.77
CA SER A 33 1.58 17.37 -10.21
C SER A 33 1.42 17.79 -8.76
N ARG A 34 0.34 18.50 -8.41
CA ARG A 34 0.05 18.91 -7.04
C ARG A 34 -0.15 17.71 -6.11
N ARG A 35 -0.98 16.74 -6.50
CA ARG A 35 -1.25 15.52 -5.71
C ARG A 35 0.02 14.68 -5.53
N ASN A 36 0.78 14.49 -6.60
CA ASN A 36 2.04 13.74 -6.55
C ASN A 36 3.07 14.40 -5.61
N ASN A 37 3.21 15.73 -5.66
CA ASN A 37 4.09 16.45 -4.73
C ASN A 37 3.62 16.32 -3.27
N GLU A 38 2.31 16.35 -3.03
CA GLU A 38 1.78 16.20 -1.67
C GLU A 38 2.03 14.80 -1.11
N VAL A 39 1.78 13.74 -1.90
CA VAL A 39 2.09 12.36 -1.49
C VAL A 39 3.57 12.22 -1.17
N TYR A 40 4.45 12.72 -2.04
CA TYR A 40 5.89 12.67 -1.80
C TYR A 40 6.30 13.40 -0.52
N ARG A 41 5.77 14.61 -0.30
CA ARG A 41 6.04 15.42 0.89
C ARG A 41 5.58 14.73 2.17
N LEU A 42 4.38 14.16 2.18
CA LEU A 42 3.83 13.42 3.32
C LEU A 42 4.66 12.16 3.61
N THR A 43 5.01 11.42 2.56
CA THR A 43 5.82 10.19 2.67
C THR A 43 7.19 10.47 3.26
N THR A 44 7.91 11.46 2.71
CA THR A 44 9.23 11.86 3.19
C THR A 44 9.18 12.44 4.61
N THR A 45 8.14 13.21 4.94
CA THR A 45 7.97 13.73 6.31
C THR A 45 7.77 12.58 7.31
N LEU A 46 6.86 11.63 7.01
CA LEU A 46 6.59 10.49 7.87
C LEU A 46 7.83 9.60 8.01
N TYR A 47 8.53 9.31 6.91
CA TYR A 47 9.76 8.51 6.93
C TYR A 47 10.87 9.17 7.76
N ASN A 48 11.13 10.45 7.53
CA ASN A 48 12.18 11.20 8.23
C ASN A 48 11.86 11.47 9.71
N SER A 49 10.58 11.43 10.10
CA SER A 49 10.19 11.54 11.51
C SER A 49 10.75 10.38 12.36
N GLY A 50 11.05 9.23 11.74
CA GLY A 50 11.50 8.02 12.43
C GLY A 50 10.45 7.40 13.35
N VAL A 51 9.21 7.90 13.35
CA VAL A 51 8.13 7.39 14.20
C VAL A 51 7.70 6.03 13.68
N LYS A 52 7.75 5.03 14.58
CA LYS A 52 7.38 3.65 14.23
C LYS A 52 5.99 3.25 14.69
N GLY A 53 5.43 3.90 15.72
CA GLY A 53 4.25 3.40 16.43
C GLY A 53 4.64 2.53 17.62
N SER A 54 3.74 2.43 18.60
CA SER A 54 3.98 1.70 19.85
C SER A 54 3.43 0.27 19.80
N THR A 55 2.33 0.05 19.06
CA THR A 55 1.75 -1.28 18.86
C THR A 55 2.13 -1.88 17.51
N VAL A 56 1.92 -3.19 17.35
CA VAL A 56 2.16 -3.89 16.08
C VAL A 56 1.25 -3.35 14.97
N GLU A 57 0.00 -3.03 15.31
CA GLU A 57 -0.98 -2.46 14.37
C GLU A 57 -0.60 -1.04 13.94
N GLU A 58 -0.11 -0.21 14.86
CA GLU A 58 0.40 1.12 14.51
C GLU A 58 1.64 1.02 13.61
N GLN A 59 2.56 0.09 13.92
CA GLN A 59 3.73 -0.19 13.09
C GLN A 59 3.35 -0.65 11.70
N ALA A 60 2.39 -1.58 11.59
CA ALA A 60 1.86 -2.06 10.32
C ALA A 60 1.19 -0.93 9.52
N SER A 61 0.43 -0.07 10.20
CA SER A 61 -0.25 1.07 9.56
C SER A 61 0.76 2.09 9.00
N VAL A 62 1.83 2.38 9.75
CA VAL A 62 2.93 3.23 9.28
C VAL A 62 3.64 2.61 8.08
N CYS A 63 3.98 1.32 8.14
CA CYS A 63 4.67 0.63 7.05
C CYS A 63 3.80 0.61 5.78
N LEU A 64 2.51 0.29 5.91
CA LEU A 64 1.56 0.33 4.80
C LEU A 64 1.48 1.73 4.18
N ALA A 65 1.35 2.77 5.00
CA ALA A 65 1.27 4.15 4.50
C ALA A 65 2.53 4.57 3.73
N LEU A 66 3.70 4.18 4.23
CA LEU A 66 4.98 4.47 3.56
C LEU A 66 5.13 3.70 2.25
N LEU A 67 4.78 2.41 2.20
CA LEU A 67 4.81 1.62 0.96
C LEU A 67 3.83 2.20 -0.07
N MET A 68 2.59 2.49 0.32
CA MET A 68 1.62 3.14 -0.56
C MET A 68 2.12 4.50 -1.06
N GLY A 69 2.68 5.32 -0.17
CA GLY A 69 3.18 6.65 -0.51
C GLY A 69 4.35 6.62 -1.49
N TYR A 70 5.33 5.74 -1.25
CA TYR A 70 6.42 5.54 -2.19
C TYR A 70 5.90 4.98 -3.52
N ASN A 71 5.04 3.96 -3.52
CA ASN A 71 4.56 3.33 -4.74
C ASN A 71 3.69 4.26 -5.59
N ALA A 72 2.84 5.07 -4.95
CA ALA A 72 2.00 6.05 -5.63
C ALA A 72 2.81 7.24 -6.20
N SER A 73 3.90 7.65 -5.55
CA SER A 73 4.66 8.81 -6.01
C SER A 73 5.60 8.50 -7.17
N PHE A 74 5.56 9.36 -8.19
CA PHE A 74 6.50 9.34 -9.32
C PHE A 74 7.82 10.07 -9.03
N ILE A 75 7.91 10.77 -7.90
CA ILE A 75 9.13 11.50 -7.52
C ILE A 75 10.11 10.49 -6.91
N ASP A 76 11.30 10.43 -7.49
CA ASP A 76 12.42 9.65 -6.99
C ASP A 76 13.71 10.45 -7.19
N HIS A 77 14.42 10.74 -6.10
CA HIS A 77 15.76 11.35 -6.14
C HIS A 77 16.88 10.32 -5.93
N GLY A 78 16.56 9.03 -6.06
CA GLY A 78 17.46 7.88 -5.91
C GLY A 78 17.36 7.18 -4.56
N GLU A 79 16.57 7.71 -3.63
CA GLU A 79 16.37 7.18 -2.28
C GLU A 79 15.25 6.15 -2.18
N LYS A 80 14.30 6.15 -3.13
CA LYS A 80 13.05 5.38 -3.03
C LYS A 80 13.31 3.89 -2.80
N ARG A 81 14.20 3.28 -3.58
CA ARG A 81 14.50 1.85 -3.48
C ARG A 81 15.11 1.46 -2.13
N GLU A 82 16.02 2.27 -1.60
CA GLU A 82 16.63 2.02 -0.28
C GLU A 82 15.57 2.14 0.84
N HIS A 83 14.69 3.13 0.74
CA HIS A 83 13.65 3.36 1.72
C HIS A 83 12.62 2.24 1.71
N VAL A 84 12.16 1.82 0.52
CA VAL A 84 11.25 0.68 0.36
C VAL A 84 11.86 -0.58 0.97
N GLN A 85 13.14 -0.88 0.72
CA GLN A 85 13.79 -2.05 1.32
C GLN A 85 13.77 -1.99 2.86
N LYS A 86 14.13 -0.84 3.45
CA LYS A 86 14.09 -0.67 4.92
C LYS A 86 12.69 -0.81 5.49
N ILE A 87 11.66 -0.45 4.73
CA ILE A 87 10.27 -0.63 5.14
C ILE A 87 9.87 -2.10 5.03
N LEU A 88 10.26 -2.81 3.96
CA LEU A 88 10.03 -4.24 3.81
C LEU A 88 10.70 -5.05 4.94
N ASP A 89 11.94 -4.72 5.30
CA ASP A 89 12.65 -5.35 6.42
C ASP A 89 11.84 -5.20 7.73
N ARG A 90 11.23 -4.03 7.95
CA ARG A 90 10.35 -3.81 9.11
C ARG A 90 9.02 -4.56 9.00
N CYS A 91 8.50 -4.76 7.79
CA CYS A 91 7.28 -5.53 7.58
C CYS A 91 7.47 -6.99 7.95
N TRP A 92 8.62 -7.57 7.59
CA TRP A 92 8.98 -8.94 7.97
C TRP A 92 8.95 -9.17 9.49
N ASP A 93 9.44 -8.23 10.29
CA ASP A 93 9.44 -8.34 11.75
C ASP A 93 8.03 -8.33 12.37
N ILE A 94 7.05 -7.72 11.70
CA ILE A 94 5.69 -7.52 12.25
C ILE A 94 4.65 -8.48 11.68
N LEU A 95 4.83 -8.97 10.45
CA LEU A 95 3.84 -9.78 9.73
C LEU A 95 3.44 -11.04 10.51
N ASP A 96 4.40 -11.74 11.13
CA ASP A 96 4.14 -12.95 11.93
C ASP A 96 3.28 -12.68 13.18
N THR A 97 3.40 -11.47 13.75
CA THR A 97 2.71 -11.10 15.00
C THR A 97 1.39 -10.39 14.76
N LEU A 98 1.18 -9.86 13.55
CA LEU A 98 -0.03 -9.12 13.19
C LEU A 98 -1.22 -10.09 13.05
N PRO A 99 -2.35 -9.85 13.73
CA PRO A 99 -3.53 -10.70 13.59
C PRO A 99 -4.18 -10.55 12.21
N ALA A 100 -4.89 -11.60 11.78
CA ALA A 100 -5.66 -11.60 10.54
C ALA A 100 -6.68 -10.45 10.56
N SER A 101 -6.53 -9.51 9.63
CA SER A 101 -7.29 -8.27 9.56
C SER A 101 -7.20 -7.66 8.16
N LEU A 102 -8.06 -6.69 7.85
CA LEU A 102 -7.97 -5.91 6.60
C LEU A 102 -6.61 -5.19 6.47
N LEU A 103 -6.07 -4.69 7.58
CA LEU A 103 -4.75 -4.09 7.62
C LEU A 103 -3.66 -5.08 7.21
N LYS A 104 -3.72 -6.31 7.75
CA LYS A 104 -2.78 -7.38 7.39
C LYS A 104 -2.88 -7.73 5.91
N LEU A 105 -4.09 -7.87 5.36
CA LEU A 105 -4.28 -8.14 3.94
C LEU A 105 -3.63 -7.04 3.08
N ARG A 106 -3.93 -5.76 3.34
CA ARG A 106 -3.37 -4.64 2.57
C ARG A 106 -1.84 -4.58 2.68
N LEU A 107 -1.28 -4.87 3.85
CA LEU A 107 0.16 -4.92 4.04
C LEU A 107 0.80 -6.09 3.28
N LEU A 108 0.20 -7.28 3.31
CA LEU A 108 0.64 -8.44 2.54
C LEU A 108 0.62 -8.16 1.04
N THR A 109 -0.46 -7.56 0.53
CA THR A 109 -0.58 -7.15 -0.88
C THR A 109 0.53 -6.16 -1.26
N ALA A 110 0.76 -5.14 -0.43
CA ALA A 110 1.81 -4.15 -0.69
C ALA A 110 3.21 -4.77 -0.66
N CYS A 111 3.50 -5.68 0.27
CA CYS A 111 4.78 -6.39 0.33
C CYS A 111 4.95 -7.32 -0.88
N TYR A 112 3.92 -8.10 -1.22
CA TYR A 112 3.94 -9.00 -2.37
C TYR A 112 4.21 -8.24 -3.67
N GLY A 113 3.61 -7.07 -3.88
CA GLY A 113 3.88 -6.24 -5.07
C GLY A 113 5.34 -5.79 -5.23
N GLU A 114 6.13 -5.80 -4.15
CA GLU A 114 7.55 -5.45 -4.20
C GLU A 114 8.47 -6.67 -4.33
N VAL A 115 8.13 -7.81 -3.69
CA VAL A 115 9.03 -8.97 -3.59
C VAL A 115 8.57 -10.20 -4.38
N PHE A 116 7.30 -10.28 -4.77
CA PHE A 116 6.68 -11.41 -5.48
C PHE A 116 6.89 -12.77 -4.78
N ASP A 117 6.86 -12.77 -3.45
CA ASP A 117 7.06 -13.97 -2.64
C ASP A 117 5.71 -14.69 -2.39
N GLU A 118 5.54 -15.88 -2.97
CA GLU A 118 4.26 -16.64 -2.94
C GLU A 118 3.70 -16.91 -1.53
N PRO A 119 4.51 -17.18 -0.48
CA PRO A 119 4.00 -17.32 0.90
C PRO A 119 3.18 -16.12 1.38
N LEU A 120 3.51 -14.89 0.95
CA LEU A 120 2.73 -13.70 1.29
C LEU A 120 1.35 -13.74 0.62
N ALA A 121 1.29 -14.22 -0.62
CA ALA A 121 0.04 -14.39 -1.35
C ALA A 121 -0.83 -15.51 -0.75
N ASP A 122 -0.24 -16.62 -0.33
CA ASP A 122 -0.95 -17.72 0.32
C ASP A 122 -1.55 -17.31 1.67
N GLU A 123 -0.82 -16.52 2.47
CA GLU A 123 -1.36 -15.95 3.70
C GLU A 123 -2.52 -14.99 3.41
N ALA A 124 -2.38 -14.10 2.42
CA ALA A 124 -3.43 -13.19 2.00
C ALA A 124 -4.70 -13.94 1.54
N ARG A 125 -4.54 -15.00 0.72
CA ARG A 125 -5.65 -15.90 0.30
C ARG A 125 -6.34 -16.54 1.51
N THR A 126 -5.56 -16.95 2.52
CA THR A 126 -6.09 -17.53 3.76
C THR A 126 -6.94 -16.53 4.55
N ILE A 127 -6.50 -15.26 4.64
CA ILE A 127 -7.28 -14.19 5.28
C ILE A 127 -8.58 -13.93 4.51
N ILE A 128 -8.51 -13.83 3.18
CA ILE A 128 -9.71 -13.62 2.34
C ILE A 128 -10.71 -14.76 2.51
N ALA A 129 -10.23 -16.01 2.51
CA ALA A 129 -11.08 -17.20 2.70
C ALA A 129 -11.74 -17.27 4.09
N SER A 130 -11.18 -16.56 5.08
CA SER A 130 -11.75 -16.49 6.43
C SER A 130 -12.95 -15.53 6.54
N TRP A 131 -13.16 -14.67 5.55
CA TRP A 131 -14.25 -13.70 5.54
C TRP A 131 -15.55 -14.30 4.99
N ASP A 132 -16.69 -13.85 5.52
CA ASP A 132 -17.98 -14.21 4.97
C ASP A 132 -18.23 -13.43 3.66
N SER A 133 -18.23 -14.16 2.55
CA SER A 133 -18.44 -13.61 1.20
C SER A 133 -19.77 -12.86 1.04
N VAL A 134 -20.77 -13.14 1.88
CA VAL A 134 -22.10 -12.51 1.79
C VAL A 134 -22.12 -11.14 2.48
N SER A 135 -21.15 -10.85 3.35
CA SER A 135 -21.13 -9.65 4.19
C SER A 135 -19.86 -8.80 4.06
N LEU A 136 -19.20 -8.83 2.89
CA LEU A 136 -17.99 -8.04 2.66
C LEU A 136 -18.30 -6.54 2.63
N THR A 137 -17.46 -5.74 3.30
CA THR A 137 -17.51 -4.28 3.18
C THR A 137 -16.90 -3.81 1.87
N THR A 138 -17.18 -2.56 1.48
CA THR A 138 -16.60 -1.95 0.27
C THR A 138 -15.07 -1.98 0.29
N GLU A 139 -14.47 -1.68 1.45
CA GLU A 139 -13.01 -1.65 1.63
C GLU A 139 -12.38 -3.05 1.57
N GLN A 140 -13.12 -4.08 2.01
CA GLN A 140 -12.69 -5.48 1.86
C GLN A 140 -12.76 -5.92 0.41
N GLN A 141 -13.84 -5.57 -0.30
CA GLN A 141 -13.99 -5.89 -1.71
C GLN A 141 -12.90 -5.22 -2.56
N GLU A 142 -12.62 -3.94 -2.28
CA GLU A 142 -11.52 -3.20 -2.89
C GLU A 142 -10.17 -3.87 -2.62
N ALA A 143 -9.86 -4.22 -1.36
CA ALA A 143 -8.60 -4.88 -1.02
C ALA A 143 -8.45 -6.25 -1.68
N ILE A 144 -9.55 -7.00 -1.86
CA ILE A 144 -9.56 -8.26 -2.60
C ILE A 144 -9.25 -8.02 -4.08
N ASN A 145 -9.89 -7.02 -4.70
CA ASN A 145 -9.66 -6.69 -6.11
C ASN A 145 -8.23 -6.20 -6.35
N GLU A 146 -7.68 -5.39 -5.45
CA GLU A 146 -6.28 -4.96 -5.49
C GLU A 146 -5.34 -6.16 -5.39
N PHE A 147 -5.58 -7.05 -4.42
CA PHE A 147 -4.80 -8.27 -4.25
C PHE A 147 -4.80 -9.14 -5.52
N GLN A 148 -5.99 -9.38 -6.08
CA GLN A 148 -6.13 -10.14 -7.34
C GLN A 148 -5.38 -9.46 -8.49
N THR A 149 -5.52 -8.14 -8.64
CA THR A 149 -4.82 -7.39 -9.68
C THR A 149 -3.31 -7.55 -9.59
N VAL A 150 -2.73 -7.48 -8.38
CA VAL A 150 -1.28 -7.61 -8.19
C VAL A 150 -0.81 -9.04 -8.43
N VAL A 151 -1.57 -10.05 -7.98
CA VAL A 151 -1.24 -11.48 -8.17
C VAL A 151 -1.39 -11.93 -9.61
N ASP A 152 -2.40 -11.44 -10.32
CA ASP A 152 -2.68 -11.79 -11.71
C ASP A 152 -1.70 -11.11 -12.68
N ASN A 153 -1.02 -10.04 -12.26
CA ASN A 153 -0.07 -9.28 -13.08
C ASN A 153 1.33 -9.21 -12.44
N PRO A 154 2.01 -10.35 -12.18
CA PRO A 154 3.32 -10.35 -11.55
C PRO A 154 4.43 -9.85 -12.48
N TYR A 155 4.21 -9.93 -13.80
CA TYR A 155 5.16 -9.53 -14.83
C TYR A 155 4.53 -8.50 -15.77
N PRO A 156 4.87 -7.20 -15.65
CA PRO A 156 4.31 -6.14 -16.50
C PRO A 156 4.59 -6.30 -18.01
N TRP A 157 5.51 -7.18 -18.39
CA TRP A 157 5.91 -7.47 -19.77
C TRP A 157 5.32 -8.78 -20.30
N GLU A 158 4.43 -9.44 -19.56
CA GLU A 158 3.70 -10.60 -20.05
C GLU A 158 2.67 -10.15 -21.10
N TYR A 159 2.82 -10.64 -22.32
CA TYR A 159 1.90 -10.31 -23.40
C TYR A 159 0.57 -11.01 -23.16
N VAL A 160 -0.50 -10.22 -22.99
CA VAL A 160 -1.88 -10.75 -23.00
C VAL A 160 -2.29 -10.93 -24.46
N GLU A 161 -2.61 -12.15 -24.86
CA GLU A 161 -3.25 -12.39 -26.16
C GLU A 161 -4.68 -11.81 -26.14
N GLU A 162 -4.99 -10.90 -27.08
CA GLU A 162 -6.31 -10.28 -27.26
C GLU A 162 -7.37 -11.26 -27.81
#